data_AF-A0A137QWA0-F1
#
_entry.id   AF-A0A137QWA0-F1
#
_cell.length_a   1.000
_cell.length_b   1.000
_cell.length_c   1.000
_cell.angle_alpha   90.00
_cell.angle_beta   90.00
_cell.angle_gamma   90.00
#
_symmetry.space_group_name_H-M   'P 1'
#
loop_
_entity.id
_entity.type
_entity.pdbx_description
1 polymer ?
#
loop_
_entity_poly.entity_id
_entity_poly.type
_entity_poly.pdbx_seq_one_letter_code
_entity_poly.pdbx_strand_id
1 'polypeptide(L)'
;MPKMSQHIQHHHPQQPQYVHYTGPPGSQLTVAPQDTTRQTPQTPQPSQPTQFEQHSQHQQVQQPVAGTSTAASASTGAQPIPLVATGDWTKDLVHLAKTAELKKHALTLQLHTAHILSAHATLDSKGKAIQDVREQKNKLESERTRLLNALREINEDRDKADLMEVTLEKESNDLRTKIAQLTDGEYAVAKRDVDRLRRELGQPSLPSLQETLEEKTTQYLNERRLNGNENQVTTGSAKRPASDHPEGQLPFGKRPRGRPKGSKNKTKTTETA
;
A
#
# COMPACT_ATOMS: atom_id res chain seq x y z
N MET A 1 -14.75 40.00 38.72
CA MET A 1 -15.81 38.99 38.82
C MET A 1 -15.38 37.71 38.09
N PRO A 2 -15.67 36.52 38.65
CA PRO A 2 -15.02 35.26 38.27
C PRO A 2 -15.86 34.37 37.32
N LYS A 3 -15.14 33.50 36.58
CA LYS A 3 -15.48 32.16 36.03
C LYS A 3 -16.68 32.01 35.08
N MET A 4 -16.44 31.40 33.91
CA MET A 4 -17.07 30.11 33.52
C MET A 4 -16.13 29.34 32.58
N SER A 5 -15.52 28.29 33.12
CA SER A 5 -14.71 27.30 32.41
C SER A 5 -15.63 26.17 31.97
N GLN A 6 -15.84 26.00 30.67
CA GLN A 6 -16.61 24.88 30.12
C GLN A 6 -15.72 23.63 30.10
N HIS A 7 -16.08 22.66 30.94
CA HIS A 7 -15.47 21.34 31.02
C HIS A 7 -16.13 20.44 29.96
N ILE A 8 -15.40 20.16 28.87
CA ILE A 8 -15.86 19.20 27.86
C ILE A 8 -15.43 17.80 28.30
N GLN A 9 -16.43 17.01 28.69
CA GLN A 9 -16.29 15.64 29.13
C GLN A 9 -16.21 14.73 27.89
N HIS A 10 -15.02 14.20 27.58
CA HIS A 10 -14.85 13.19 26.53
C HIS A 10 -15.32 11.82 27.03
N HIS A 11 -16.45 11.34 26.51
CA HIS A 11 -16.85 9.94 26.61
C HIS A 11 -16.05 9.08 25.61
N HIS A 12 -15.36 8.08 26.16
CA HIS A 12 -14.58 7.09 25.44
C HIS A 12 -15.51 5.90 25.07
N PRO A 13 -15.74 5.58 23.78
CA PRO A 13 -16.44 4.36 23.44
C PRO A 13 -15.53 3.15 23.68
N GLN A 14 -16.09 2.14 24.34
CA GLN A 14 -15.41 0.90 24.70
C GLN A 14 -14.95 0.14 23.46
N GLN A 15 -13.71 -0.35 23.53
CA GLN A 15 -13.09 -1.26 22.58
C GLN A 15 -13.80 -2.64 22.65
N PRO A 16 -14.10 -3.30 21.52
CA PRO A 16 -14.58 -4.68 21.54
C PRO A 16 -13.45 -5.62 21.97
N GLN A 17 -13.74 -6.42 23.00
CA GLN A 17 -12.89 -7.53 23.47
C GLN A 17 -12.74 -8.58 22.37
N TYR A 18 -11.50 -8.78 21.90
CA TYR A 18 -11.14 -9.84 20.96
C TYR A 18 -11.23 -11.20 21.65
N VAL A 19 -12.16 -12.04 21.21
CA VAL A 19 -12.24 -13.45 21.64
C VAL A 19 -11.12 -14.23 20.94
N HIS A 20 -10.12 -14.64 21.71
CA HIS A 20 -9.02 -15.49 21.26
C HIS A 20 -9.49 -16.95 21.25
N TYR A 21 -9.85 -17.48 20.08
CA TYR A 21 -10.12 -18.92 19.93
C TYR A 21 -8.80 -19.67 19.79
N THR A 22 -8.37 -20.32 20.87
CA THR A 22 -7.35 -21.36 20.83
C THR A 22 -8.01 -22.67 20.38
N GLY A 23 -7.83 -23.00 19.10
CA GLY A 23 -8.30 -24.27 18.52
C GLY A 23 -7.50 -25.48 19.04
N PRO A 24 -8.10 -26.69 19.00
CA PRO A 24 -7.54 -27.91 19.58
C PRO A 24 -6.32 -28.43 18.77
N PRO A 25 -5.33 -29.05 19.45
CA PRO A 25 -4.22 -29.69 18.77
C PRO A 25 -4.61 -31.10 18.31
N GLY A 26 -4.31 -31.42 17.05
CA GLY A 26 -4.18 -32.81 16.62
C GLY A 26 -5.19 -33.25 15.58
N SER A 27 -4.72 -33.31 14.33
CA SER A 27 -5.05 -34.39 13.39
C SER A 27 -3.98 -34.41 12.31
N GLN A 28 -3.06 -35.37 12.41
CA GLN A 28 -2.23 -35.79 11.29
C GLN A 28 -3.12 -36.51 10.27
N LEU A 29 -3.12 -36.05 9.01
CA LEU A 29 -3.58 -36.85 7.88
C LEU A 29 -2.67 -36.58 6.67
N THR A 30 -1.72 -37.50 6.49
CA THR A 30 -1.45 -38.31 5.30
C THR A 30 -1.83 -37.73 3.91
N VAL A 31 -0.78 -37.36 3.17
CA VAL A 31 -0.48 -37.57 1.73
C VAL A 31 -1.58 -38.13 0.80
N ALA A 32 -1.88 -37.39 -0.29
CA ALA A 32 -1.86 -37.88 -1.68
C ALA A 32 -1.94 -36.71 -2.71
N PRO A 33 -1.22 -36.77 -3.86
CA PRO A 33 -1.29 -35.79 -4.93
C PRO A 33 -2.33 -36.19 -5.98
N GLN A 34 -3.15 -35.26 -6.45
CA GLN A 34 -3.85 -35.42 -7.73
C GLN A 34 -3.68 -34.19 -8.62
N ASP A 35 -2.91 -34.42 -9.67
CA ASP A 35 -3.03 -33.84 -10.99
C ASP A 35 -4.50 -33.83 -11.44
N THR A 36 -5.01 -32.67 -11.88
CA THR A 36 -6.11 -32.62 -12.86
C THR A 36 -6.03 -31.32 -13.64
N THR A 37 -5.41 -31.44 -14.80
CA THR A 37 -5.63 -30.63 -16.00
C THR A 37 -7.12 -30.57 -16.35
N ARG A 38 -7.72 -29.38 -16.40
CA ARG A 38 -8.96 -29.17 -17.17
C ARG A 38 -9.04 -27.76 -17.76
N GLN A 39 -8.86 -27.72 -19.08
CA GLN A 39 -9.39 -26.70 -19.97
C GLN A 39 -10.93 -26.62 -19.82
N THR A 40 -11.50 -25.44 -20.00
CA THR A 40 -12.46 -25.16 -21.10
C THR A 40 -12.72 -23.66 -21.24
N PRO A 41 -13.10 -23.20 -22.44
CA PRO A 41 -13.17 -21.80 -22.84
C PRO A 41 -14.58 -21.21 -22.62
N GLN A 42 -14.70 -19.89 -22.49
CA GLN A 42 -15.82 -19.14 -23.08
C GLN A 42 -15.62 -17.61 -23.02
N THR A 43 -15.65 -17.03 -24.21
CA THR A 43 -15.96 -15.65 -24.58
C THR A 43 -17.34 -15.23 -24.05
N PRO A 44 -17.57 -13.93 -23.74
CA PRO A 44 -18.13 -13.06 -24.78
C PRO A 44 -17.61 -11.60 -24.78
N GLN A 45 -17.33 -11.10 -25.99
CA GLN A 45 -17.47 -9.69 -26.43
C GLN A 45 -18.96 -9.27 -26.41
N PRO A 46 -19.34 -8.02 -26.74
CA PRO A 46 -18.78 -6.71 -26.36
C PRO A 46 -19.90 -5.78 -25.83
N SER A 47 -19.68 -5.04 -24.75
CA SER A 47 -20.63 -3.99 -24.32
C SER A 47 -20.09 -2.60 -24.66
N GLN A 48 -20.82 -1.95 -25.57
CA GLN A 48 -20.66 -0.59 -26.07
C GLN A 48 -20.56 0.44 -24.93
N PRO A 49 -19.73 1.49 -25.05
CA PRO A 49 -19.90 2.69 -24.23
C PRO A 49 -21.02 3.55 -24.84
N THR A 50 -22.17 3.56 -24.18
CA THR A 50 -23.23 4.55 -24.39
C THR A 50 -22.67 5.94 -24.04
N GLN A 51 -22.61 6.82 -25.03
CA GLN A 51 -22.43 8.26 -24.83
C GLN A 51 -23.58 8.76 -23.94
N PHE A 52 -23.27 9.18 -22.72
CA PHE A 52 -24.15 10.08 -21.99
C PHE A 52 -23.70 11.51 -22.26
N GLU A 53 -24.51 12.15 -23.09
CA GLU A 53 -24.50 13.57 -23.39
C GLU A 53 -24.72 14.37 -22.11
N GLN A 54 -23.66 15.02 -21.63
CA GLN A 54 -23.66 15.86 -20.45
C GLN A 54 -24.30 17.22 -20.79
N HIS A 55 -25.64 17.28 -20.76
CA HIS A 55 -26.38 18.54 -20.78
C HIS A 55 -26.23 19.24 -19.42
N SER A 56 -25.18 20.06 -19.29
CA SER A 56 -25.05 21.02 -18.19
C SER A 56 -25.98 22.21 -18.41
N GLN A 57 -27.22 22.12 -17.95
CA GLN A 57 -28.02 23.33 -17.71
C GLN A 57 -27.62 23.94 -16.37
N HIS A 58 -26.85 25.03 -16.44
CA HIS A 58 -26.75 26.01 -15.36
C HIS A 58 -28.12 26.66 -15.18
N GLN A 59 -28.85 26.30 -14.11
CA GLN A 59 -29.98 27.09 -13.63
C GLN A 59 -29.58 27.77 -12.33
N GLN A 60 -29.25 29.04 -12.48
CA GLN A 60 -28.83 29.96 -11.43
C GLN A 60 -30.07 30.33 -10.60
N VAL A 61 -30.23 29.70 -9.43
CA VAL A 61 -31.28 30.08 -8.48
C VAL A 61 -30.78 31.27 -7.66
N GLN A 62 -31.26 32.46 -8.02
CA GLN A 62 -31.12 33.66 -7.20
C GLN A 62 -31.89 33.47 -5.89
N GLN A 63 -31.19 33.54 -4.77
CA GLN A 63 -31.77 33.69 -3.43
C GLN A 63 -32.31 35.12 -3.26
N PRO A 64 -33.57 35.34 -2.87
CA PRO A 64 -33.99 36.61 -2.31
C PRO A 64 -33.52 36.68 -0.85
N VAL A 65 -32.57 37.58 -0.59
CA VAL A 65 -32.19 37.99 0.77
C VAL A 65 -33.35 38.74 1.42
N ALA A 66 -33.81 38.22 2.57
CA ALA A 66 -34.74 38.89 3.45
C ALA A 66 -34.08 40.14 4.05
N GLY A 67 -34.44 41.31 3.54
CA GLY A 67 -34.14 42.61 4.13
C GLY A 67 -35.30 43.08 4.99
N THR A 68 -35.20 42.83 6.30
CA THR A 68 -36.09 43.36 7.33
C THR A 68 -35.71 44.81 7.61
N SER A 69 -36.51 45.77 7.16
CA SER A 69 -36.42 47.18 7.60
C SER A 69 -37.81 47.83 7.64
N THR A 70 -38.31 47.93 8.86
CA THR A 70 -39.40 48.78 9.37
C THR A 70 -39.20 50.28 9.06
N ALA A 71 -40.24 50.98 8.59
CA ALA A 71 -40.48 52.40 8.89
C ALA A 71 -41.91 52.88 8.55
N ALA A 72 -42.57 53.44 9.57
CA ALA A 72 -43.62 54.49 9.66
C ALA A 72 -44.55 54.74 8.45
N SER A 73 -45.87 54.51 8.57
CA SER A 73 -46.86 55.43 9.17
C SER A 73 -46.90 56.84 8.54
N ALA A 74 -47.90 57.06 7.67
CA ALA A 74 -48.47 58.38 7.43
C ALA A 74 -49.99 58.21 7.25
N SER A 75 -50.71 58.67 8.26
CA SER A 75 -52.16 58.77 8.36
C SER A 75 -52.67 59.96 7.57
N THR A 76 -53.62 59.74 6.65
CA THR A 76 -54.46 60.81 6.12
C THR A 76 -55.91 60.39 6.30
N GLY A 77 -56.59 61.09 7.20
CA GLY A 77 -57.98 60.86 7.56
C GLY A 77 -58.92 61.10 6.37
N ALA A 78 -59.76 60.11 6.10
CA ALA A 78 -60.98 60.26 5.32
C ALA A 78 -62.15 59.69 6.15
N GLN A 79 -63.25 60.43 6.12
CA GLN A 79 -64.43 60.37 6.98
C GLN A 79 -65.10 58.97 7.05
N PRO A 80 -65.76 58.63 8.17
CA PRO A 80 -66.49 57.37 8.30
C PRO A 80 -67.80 57.43 7.51
N ILE A 81 -67.73 57.13 6.22
CA ILE A 81 -68.90 56.72 5.44
C ILE A 81 -69.28 55.32 5.95
N PRO A 82 -70.53 55.06 6.37
CA PRO A 82 -70.95 53.72 6.72
C PRO A 82 -70.85 52.85 5.46
N LEU A 83 -69.77 52.08 5.36
CA LEU A 83 -69.64 50.99 4.38
C LEU A 83 -70.71 49.97 4.76
N VAL A 84 -71.92 50.17 4.26
CA VAL A 84 -72.88 49.09 4.12
C VAL A 84 -72.20 48.11 3.18
N ALA A 85 -71.77 46.98 3.73
CA ALA A 85 -71.13 45.91 3.00
C ALA A 85 -72.13 45.30 2.01
N THR A 86 -72.31 45.94 0.87
CA THR A 86 -72.89 45.38 -0.36
C THR A 86 -71.85 44.53 -1.12
N GLY A 87 -70.94 43.90 -0.38
CA GLY A 87 -69.94 42.97 -0.87
C GLY A 87 -70.21 41.60 -0.28
N ASP A 88 -70.15 40.57 -1.11
CA ASP A 88 -70.47 39.18 -0.77
C ASP A 88 -69.38 38.55 0.13
N TRP A 89 -69.34 38.98 1.41
CA TRP A 89 -68.36 38.57 2.42
C TRP A 89 -68.22 37.04 2.56
N THR A 90 -69.29 36.31 2.25
CA THR A 90 -69.30 34.85 2.23
C THR A 90 -68.36 34.31 1.16
N LYS A 91 -68.31 34.93 -0.02
CA LYS A 91 -67.36 34.56 -1.09
C LYS A 91 -65.92 34.86 -0.69
N ASP A 92 -65.67 35.99 -0.05
CA ASP A 92 -64.33 36.38 0.40
C ASP A 92 -63.81 35.41 1.48
N LEU A 93 -64.67 34.99 2.42
CA LEU A 93 -64.31 34.00 3.43
C LEU A 93 -64.00 32.63 2.80
N VAL A 94 -64.82 32.17 1.86
CA VAL A 94 -64.58 30.92 1.12
C VAL A 94 -63.29 31.01 0.30
N HIS A 95 -63.01 32.16 -0.34
CA HIS A 95 -61.78 32.37 -1.09
C HIS A 95 -60.54 32.37 -0.20
N LEU A 96 -60.62 33.01 0.98
CA LEU A 96 -59.56 33.01 1.97
C LEU A 96 -59.27 31.60 2.49
N ALA A 97 -60.32 30.81 2.78
CA ALA A 97 -60.17 29.42 3.19
C ALA A 97 -59.48 28.57 2.11
N LYS A 98 -59.91 28.70 0.85
CA LYS A 98 -59.27 28.01 -0.30
C LYS A 98 -57.82 28.44 -0.50
N THR A 99 -57.52 29.72 -0.31
CA THR A 99 -56.14 30.24 -0.40
C THR A 99 -55.28 29.70 0.74
N ALA A 100 -55.81 29.60 1.95
CA ALA A 100 -55.10 29.01 3.09
C ALA A 100 -54.83 27.52 2.87
N GLU A 101 -55.81 26.77 2.36
CA GLU A 101 -55.64 25.36 2.01
C GLU A 101 -54.62 25.15 0.88
N LEU A 102 -54.67 25.97 -0.18
CA LEU A 102 -53.67 25.96 -1.25
C LEU A 102 -52.25 26.23 -0.71
N LYS A 103 -52.10 27.24 0.16
CA LYS A 103 -50.81 27.57 0.80
C LYS A 103 -50.29 26.41 1.66
N LYS A 104 -51.17 25.72 2.40
CA LYS A 104 -50.83 24.51 3.15
C LYS A 104 -50.28 23.44 2.21
N HIS A 105 -50.98 23.12 1.13
CA HIS A 105 -50.52 22.12 0.15
C HIS A 105 -49.21 22.51 -0.53
N ALA A 106 -49.06 23.78 -0.92
CA ALA A 106 -47.82 24.30 -1.51
C ALA A 106 -46.63 24.14 -0.56
N LEU A 107 -46.81 24.46 0.72
CA LEU A 107 -45.77 24.29 1.74
C LEU A 107 -45.41 22.81 1.95
N THR A 108 -46.41 21.94 2.03
CA THR A 108 -46.18 20.48 2.14
C THR A 108 -45.40 19.95 0.93
N LEU A 109 -45.75 20.38 -0.28
CA LEU A 109 -45.01 20.02 -1.49
C LEU A 109 -43.57 20.52 -1.45
N GLN A 110 -43.34 21.79 -1.05
CA GLN A 110 -42.00 22.34 -0.90
C GLN A 110 -41.15 21.54 0.10
N LEU A 111 -41.73 21.15 1.24
CA LEU A 111 -41.04 20.33 2.24
C LEU A 111 -40.65 18.96 1.67
N HIS A 112 -41.57 18.28 0.99
CA HIS A 112 -41.27 17.01 0.33
C HIS A 112 -40.21 17.14 -0.75
N THR A 113 -40.26 18.19 -1.57
CA THR A 113 -39.24 18.48 -2.58
C THR A 113 -37.86 18.66 -1.92
N ALA A 114 -37.77 19.41 -0.82
CA ALA A 114 -36.51 19.59 -0.09
C ALA A 114 -35.97 18.26 0.47
N HIS A 115 -36.85 17.40 1.02
CA HIS A 115 -36.46 16.08 1.50
C HIS A 115 -35.96 15.17 0.37
N ILE A 116 -36.63 15.17 -0.79
CA ILE A 116 -36.22 14.40 -1.97
C ILE A 116 -34.84 14.87 -2.45
N LEU A 117 -34.60 16.17 -2.56
CA LEU A 117 -33.32 16.72 -2.99
C LEU A 117 -32.18 16.39 -2.00
N SER A 118 -32.45 16.49 -0.69
CA SER A 118 -31.48 16.12 0.34
C SER A 118 -31.15 14.62 0.32
N ALA A 119 -32.16 13.76 0.12
CA ALA A 119 -31.96 12.33 -0.04
C ALA A 119 -31.14 12.00 -1.30
N HIS A 120 -31.38 12.70 -2.42
CA HIS A 120 -30.59 12.57 -3.64
C HIS A 120 -29.12 12.94 -3.43
N ALA A 121 -28.85 14.11 -2.84
CA ALA A 121 -27.47 14.52 -2.54
C ALA A 121 -26.73 13.51 -1.65
N THR A 122 -27.45 12.94 -0.67
CA THR A 122 -26.90 11.89 0.20
C THR A 122 -26.64 10.59 -0.57
N LEU A 123 -27.55 10.20 -1.47
CA LEU A 123 -27.39 9.01 -2.31
C LEU A 123 -26.17 9.15 -3.23
N ASP A 124 -26.01 10.28 -3.89
CA ASP A 124 -24.89 10.55 -4.79
C ASP A 124 -23.55 10.56 -4.04
N SER A 125 -23.51 11.21 -2.88
CA SER A 125 -22.33 11.21 -2.00
C SER A 125 -21.94 9.79 -1.57
N LYS A 126 -22.91 8.96 -1.19
CA LYS A 126 -22.66 7.55 -0.84
C LYS A 126 -22.25 6.73 -2.06
N GLY A 127 -22.81 6.99 -3.24
CA GLY A 127 -22.43 6.35 -4.49
C GLY A 127 -20.95 6.57 -4.82
N LYS A 128 -20.49 7.82 -4.70
CA LYS A 128 -19.07 8.17 -4.86
C LYS A 128 -18.19 7.47 -3.81
N ALA A 129 -18.58 7.49 -2.54
CA ALA A 129 -17.82 6.82 -1.49
C ALA A 129 -17.70 5.31 -1.73
N ILE A 130 -18.74 4.65 -2.24
CA ILE A 130 -18.70 3.23 -2.63
C ILE A 130 -17.70 3.00 -3.76
N GLN A 131 -17.69 3.89 -4.76
CA GLN A 131 -16.72 3.80 -5.86
C GLN A 131 -15.28 3.95 -5.36
N ASP A 132 -15.01 4.96 -4.53
CA ASP A 132 -13.69 5.19 -3.95
C ASP A 132 -13.18 3.95 -3.17
N VAL A 133 -14.06 3.33 -2.38
CA VAL A 133 -13.73 2.09 -1.64
C VAL A 133 -13.47 0.91 -2.58
N ARG A 134 -14.23 0.78 -3.69
CA ARG A 134 -13.99 -0.27 -4.70
C ARG A 134 -12.63 -0.11 -5.38
N GLU A 135 -12.25 1.11 -5.72
CA GLU A 135 -10.95 1.42 -6.34
C GLU A 135 -9.79 1.13 -5.37
N GLN A 136 -9.91 1.53 -4.10
CA GLN A 136 -8.94 1.20 -3.06
C GLN A 136 -8.79 -0.32 -2.88
N LYS A 137 -9.91 -1.05 -2.83
CA LYS A 137 -9.90 -2.51 -2.75
C LYS A 137 -9.15 -3.12 -3.94
N ASN A 138 -9.42 -2.66 -5.16
CA ASN A 138 -8.77 -3.18 -6.37
C ASN A 138 -7.25 -2.94 -6.36
N LYS A 139 -6.83 -1.75 -5.89
CA LYS A 139 -5.42 -1.43 -5.71
C LYS A 139 -4.74 -2.36 -4.70
N LEU A 140 -5.38 -2.60 -3.56
CA LEU A 140 -4.84 -3.51 -2.53
C LEU A 140 -4.75 -4.96 -3.03
N GLU A 141 -5.74 -5.44 -3.80
CA GLU A 141 -5.69 -6.79 -4.37
C GLU A 141 -4.57 -6.94 -5.41
N SER A 142 -4.32 -5.90 -6.20
CA SER A 142 -3.22 -5.86 -7.16
C SER A 142 -1.86 -5.92 -6.47
N GLU A 143 -1.68 -5.14 -5.38
CA GLU A 143 -0.47 -5.17 -4.57
C GLU A 143 -0.28 -6.52 -3.87
N ARG A 144 -1.35 -7.10 -3.33
CA ARG A 144 -1.34 -8.44 -2.73
C ARG A 144 -0.85 -9.48 -3.73
N THR A 145 -1.39 -9.46 -4.94
CA THR A 145 -0.98 -10.37 -6.02
C THR A 145 0.49 -10.17 -6.39
N ARG A 146 0.96 -8.92 -6.52
CA ARG A 146 2.37 -8.62 -6.81
C ARG A 146 3.31 -9.15 -5.73
N LEU A 147 2.95 -8.97 -4.45
CA LEU A 147 3.75 -9.45 -3.32
C LEU A 147 3.79 -10.98 -3.24
N LEU A 148 2.67 -11.65 -3.52
CA LEU A 148 2.64 -13.12 -3.59
C LEU A 148 3.54 -13.66 -4.71
N ASN A 149 3.56 -13.00 -5.87
CA ASN A 149 4.46 -13.38 -6.96
C ASN A 149 5.93 -13.16 -6.57
N ALA A 150 6.28 -12.03 -5.96
CA ALA A 150 7.63 -11.78 -5.49
C ALA A 150 8.09 -12.80 -4.42
N LEU A 151 7.20 -13.21 -3.51
CA LEU A 151 7.51 -14.25 -2.52
C LEU A 151 7.74 -15.61 -3.18
N ARG A 152 6.96 -15.93 -4.23
CA ARG A 152 7.16 -17.14 -5.02
C ARG A 152 8.54 -17.13 -5.69
N GLU A 153 8.92 -16.04 -6.34
CA GLU A 153 10.24 -15.89 -6.99
C GLU A 153 11.38 -16.09 -5.98
N ILE A 154 11.30 -15.47 -4.79
CA ILE A 154 12.31 -15.64 -3.73
C ILE A 154 12.43 -17.10 -3.28
N ASN A 155 11.31 -17.81 -3.16
CA ASN A 155 11.35 -19.23 -2.80
C ASN A 155 11.98 -20.08 -3.91
N GLU A 156 11.67 -19.81 -5.18
CA GLU A 156 12.30 -20.49 -6.32
C GLU A 156 13.82 -20.24 -6.37
N ASP A 157 14.26 -18.99 -6.12
CA ASP A 157 15.67 -18.64 -6.05
C ASP A 157 16.39 -19.30 -4.86
N ARG A 158 15.73 -19.40 -3.69
CA ARG A 158 16.26 -20.12 -2.54
C ARG A 158 16.45 -21.60 -2.87
N ASP A 159 15.43 -22.25 -3.41
CA ASP A 159 15.50 -23.68 -3.74
C ASP A 159 16.60 -23.95 -4.78
N LYS A 160 16.83 -23.01 -5.72
CA LYS A 160 17.97 -23.07 -6.65
C LYS A 160 19.31 -22.91 -5.94
N ALA A 161 19.43 -21.98 -4.99
CA ALA A 161 20.64 -21.79 -4.21
C ALA A 161 20.98 -23.03 -3.37
N ASP A 162 19.97 -23.63 -2.72
CA ASP A 162 20.12 -24.86 -1.94
C ASP A 162 20.61 -26.02 -2.83
N LEU A 163 20.07 -26.15 -4.06
CA LEU A 163 20.54 -27.15 -5.02
C LEU A 163 22.00 -26.92 -5.45
N MET A 164 22.39 -25.65 -5.66
CA MET A 164 23.77 -25.30 -5.99
C MET A 164 24.72 -25.56 -4.83
N GLU A 165 24.31 -25.29 -3.59
CA GLU A 165 25.08 -25.58 -2.37
C GLU A 165 25.38 -27.07 -2.27
N VAL A 166 24.36 -27.93 -2.34
CA VAL A 166 24.52 -29.39 -2.30
C VAL A 166 25.45 -29.89 -3.41
N THR A 167 25.34 -29.31 -4.60
CA THR A 167 26.21 -29.67 -5.73
C THR A 167 27.67 -29.32 -5.44
N LEU A 168 27.94 -28.10 -4.97
CA LEU A 168 29.28 -27.65 -4.64
C LEU A 168 29.87 -28.40 -3.44
N GLU A 169 29.06 -28.76 -2.44
CA GLU A 169 29.50 -29.59 -1.32
C GLU A 169 29.95 -30.96 -1.78
N LYS A 170 29.18 -31.61 -2.67
CA LYS A 170 29.55 -32.89 -3.27
C LYS A 170 30.85 -32.78 -4.04
N GLU A 171 30.98 -31.80 -4.93
CA GLU A 171 32.21 -31.58 -5.70
C GLU A 171 33.42 -31.28 -4.79
N SER A 172 33.23 -30.51 -3.72
CA SER A 172 34.28 -30.24 -2.73
C SER A 172 34.73 -31.53 -2.04
N ASN A 173 33.80 -32.38 -1.64
CA ASN A 173 34.09 -33.66 -1.01
C ASN A 173 34.79 -34.63 -1.97
N ASP A 174 34.37 -34.67 -3.23
CA ASP A 174 35.01 -35.48 -4.27
C ASP A 174 36.45 -35.02 -4.52
N LEU A 175 36.68 -33.70 -4.60
CA LEU A 175 38.02 -33.14 -4.74
C LEU A 175 38.90 -33.41 -3.52
N ARG A 176 38.39 -33.26 -2.30
CA ARG A 176 39.12 -33.60 -1.07
C ARG A 176 39.51 -35.06 -1.04
N THR A 177 38.60 -35.95 -1.42
CA THR A 177 38.84 -37.39 -1.51
C THR A 177 39.93 -37.69 -2.54
N LYS A 178 39.86 -37.06 -3.72
CA LYS A 178 40.87 -37.22 -4.78
C LYS A 178 42.25 -36.71 -4.35
N ILE A 179 42.31 -35.58 -3.66
CA ILE A 179 43.56 -35.04 -3.12
C ILE A 179 44.17 -36.01 -2.10
N ALA A 180 43.36 -36.55 -1.19
CA ALA A 180 43.83 -37.53 -0.22
C ALA A 180 44.38 -38.79 -0.92
N GLN A 181 43.64 -39.34 -1.89
CA GLN A 181 44.08 -40.51 -2.67
C GLN A 181 45.42 -40.28 -3.38
N LEU A 182 45.59 -39.13 -4.05
CA LEU A 182 46.83 -38.82 -4.75
C LEU A 182 48.00 -38.59 -3.78
N THR A 183 47.74 -37.92 -2.66
CA THR A 183 48.76 -37.58 -1.65
C THR A 183 49.30 -38.83 -0.96
N ASP A 184 48.40 -39.73 -0.54
CA ASP A 184 48.77 -40.94 0.20
C ASP A 184 49.22 -42.10 -0.70
N GLY A 185 48.83 -42.07 -1.98
CA GLY A 185 49.16 -43.09 -2.97
C GLY A 185 50.43 -42.76 -3.77
N GLU A 186 50.23 -42.47 -5.05
CA GLU A 186 51.31 -42.36 -6.04
C GLU A 186 52.33 -41.26 -5.70
N TYR A 187 51.87 -40.11 -5.18
CA TYR A 187 52.77 -39.01 -4.83
C TYR A 187 53.73 -39.39 -3.71
N ALA A 188 53.25 -40.04 -2.64
CA ALA A 188 54.09 -40.45 -1.52
C ALA A 188 55.17 -41.45 -1.94
N VAL A 189 54.84 -42.40 -2.83
CA VAL A 189 55.80 -43.36 -3.38
C VAL A 189 56.85 -42.63 -4.22
N ALA A 190 56.41 -41.81 -5.18
CA ALA A 190 57.31 -41.05 -6.04
C ALA A 190 58.24 -40.12 -5.24
N LYS A 191 57.71 -39.41 -4.23
CA LYS A 191 58.51 -38.54 -3.36
C LYS A 191 59.58 -39.31 -2.60
N ARG A 192 59.26 -40.48 -2.04
CA ARG A 192 60.23 -41.35 -1.34
C ARG A 192 61.35 -41.80 -2.27
N ASP A 193 61.03 -42.19 -3.50
CA ASP A 193 62.02 -42.61 -4.49
C ASP A 193 62.93 -41.44 -4.91
N VAL A 194 62.38 -40.25 -5.15
CA VAL A 194 63.17 -39.06 -5.47
C VAL A 194 64.05 -38.63 -4.30
N ASP A 195 63.53 -38.62 -3.08
CA ASP A 195 64.31 -38.27 -1.88
C ASP A 195 65.42 -39.32 -1.61
N ARG A 196 65.21 -40.59 -1.97
CA ARG A 196 66.25 -41.63 -1.94
C ARG A 196 67.38 -41.31 -2.93
N LEU A 197 67.04 -41.06 -4.19
CA LEU A 197 68.02 -40.74 -5.25
C LEU A 197 68.79 -39.44 -4.94
N ARG A 198 68.12 -38.42 -4.41
CA ARG A 198 68.78 -37.17 -3.99
C ARG A 198 69.77 -37.40 -2.87
N ARG A 199 69.43 -38.25 -1.90
CA ARG A 199 70.35 -38.63 -0.83
C ARG A 199 71.59 -39.35 -1.36
N GLU A 200 71.41 -40.25 -2.32
CA GLU A 200 72.53 -40.95 -3.00
C GLU A 200 73.46 -39.98 -3.75
N LEU A 201 72.91 -38.88 -4.30
CA LEU A 201 73.65 -37.81 -4.98
C LEU A 201 74.18 -36.70 -4.04
N GLY A 202 73.96 -36.81 -2.72
CA GLY A 202 74.37 -35.79 -1.75
C GLY A 202 73.55 -34.48 -1.80
N GLN A 203 72.36 -34.50 -2.42
CA GLN A 203 71.44 -33.37 -2.47
C GLN A 203 70.42 -33.40 -1.31
N PRO A 204 69.93 -32.23 -0.85
CA PRO A 204 68.88 -32.15 0.16
C PRO A 204 67.53 -32.67 -0.38
N SER A 205 66.70 -33.20 0.53
CA SER A 205 65.34 -33.67 0.21
C SER A 205 64.46 -32.55 -0.32
N LEU A 206 63.45 -32.91 -1.12
CA LEU A 206 62.50 -31.94 -1.64
C LEU A 206 61.62 -31.34 -0.52
N PRO A 207 61.19 -30.06 -0.68
CA PRO A 207 60.22 -29.44 0.21
C PRO A 207 58.89 -30.23 0.22
N SER A 208 58.13 -30.07 1.29
CA SER A 208 56.90 -30.83 1.47
C SER A 208 55.78 -30.33 0.55
N LEU A 209 54.86 -31.21 0.16
CA LEU A 209 53.66 -30.81 -0.60
C LEU A 209 52.86 -29.75 0.16
N GLN A 210 52.80 -29.90 1.49
CA GLN A 210 52.09 -28.99 2.39
C GLN A 210 52.66 -27.57 2.33
N GLU A 211 53.99 -27.42 2.36
CA GLU A 211 54.67 -26.13 2.24
C GLU A 211 54.35 -25.44 0.90
N THR A 212 54.32 -26.22 -0.20
CA THR A 212 53.95 -25.70 -1.52
C THR A 212 52.49 -25.26 -1.58
N LEU A 213 51.57 -26.00 -0.93
CA LEU A 213 50.15 -25.65 -0.86
C LEU A 213 49.89 -24.39 -0.02
N GLU A 214 50.61 -24.22 1.08
CA GLU A 214 50.52 -23.03 1.93
C GLU A 214 50.99 -21.77 1.19
N GLU A 215 52.07 -21.88 0.42
CA GLU A 215 52.57 -20.79 -0.42
C GLU A 215 51.54 -20.40 -1.50
N LYS A 216 50.91 -21.41 -2.16
CA LYS A 216 49.83 -21.18 -3.13
C LYS A 216 48.57 -20.58 -2.51
N THR A 217 48.19 -21.03 -1.32
CA THR A 217 47.04 -20.49 -0.58
C THR A 217 47.27 -19.01 -0.24
N THR A 218 48.50 -18.67 0.16
CA THR A 218 48.91 -17.29 0.44
C THR A 218 48.86 -16.42 -0.82
N GLN A 219 49.33 -16.94 -1.97
CA GLN A 219 49.20 -16.27 -3.27
C GLN A 219 47.75 -16.00 -3.63
N TYR A 220 46.87 -17.01 -3.54
CA TYR A 220 45.45 -16.85 -3.86
C TYR A 220 44.74 -15.82 -2.97
N LEU A 221 45.02 -15.82 -1.65
CA LEU A 221 44.46 -14.82 -0.73
C LEU A 221 44.97 -13.41 -1.05
N ASN A 222 46.23 -13.26 -1.45
CA ASN A 222 46.77 -11.97 -1.88
C ASN A 222 46.11 -11.49 -3.19
N GLU A 223 45.95 -12.36 -4.19
CA GLU A 223 45.25 -12.06 -5.44
C GLU A 223 43.79 -11.67 -5.18
N ARG A 224 43.08 -12.38 -4.32
CA ARG A 224 41.71 -12.05 -3.95
C ARG A 224 41.59 -10.70 -3.25
N ARG A 225 42.58 -10.30 -2.45
CA ARG A 225 42.63 -8.96 -1.84
C ARG A 225 42.87 -7.87 -2.88
N LEU A 226 43.68 -8.13 -3.90
CA LEU A 226 43.98 -7.18 -4.98
C LEU A 226 42.80 -7.03 -5.96
N ASN A 227 42.14 -8.13 -6.32
CA ASN A 227 41.05 -8.14 -7.31
C ASN A 227 39.65 -7.94 -6.70
N GLY A 228 39.51 -8.11 -5.38
CA GLY A 228 38.22 -8.07 -4.66
C GLY A 228 37.53 -6.70 -4.64
N ASN A 229 38.16 -5.63 -5.11
CA ASN A 229 37.58 -4.28 -5.13
C ASN A 229 36.74 -3.97 -6.39
N GLU A 230 36.83 -4.78 -7.45
CA GLU A 230 36.22 -4.42 -8.74
C GLU A 230 34.84 -5.09 -8.99
N ASN A 231 34.59 -6.25 -8.37
CA ASN A 231 33.38 -7.05 -8.65
C ASN A 231 32.26 -6.96 -7.61
N GLN A 232 32.42 -6.21 -6.52
CA GLN A 232 31.37 -6.13 -5.47
C GLN A 232 30.39 -4.95 -5.65
N VAL A 233 30.60 -4.06 -6.62
CA VAL A 233 29.74 -2.87 -6.84
C VAL A 233 28.61 -3.12 -7.85
N THR A 234 28.65 -4.19 -8.64
CA THR A 234 27.75 -4.35 -9.81
C THR A 234 26.55 -5.27 -9.62
N THR A 235 26.44 -6.01 -8.52
CA THR A 235 25.31 -6.96 -8.30
C THR A 235 24.21 -6.47 -7.36
N GLY A 236 24.32 -5.25 -6.79
CA GLY A 236 23.30 -4.67 -5.91
C GLY A 236 22.30 -3.71 -6.58
N SER A 237 22.41 -3.46 -7.88
CA SER A 237 21.57 -2.48 -8.60
C SER A 237 20.94 -3.09 -9.85
N ALA A 238 20.23 -4.20 -9.67
CA ALA A 238 19.30 -4.69 -10.68
C ALA A 238 18.17 -3.66 -10.85
N LYS A 239 18.20 -3.02 -12.02
CA LYS A 239 17.21 -2.13 -12.62
C LYS A 239 15.77 -2.52 -12.27
N ARG A 240 15.04 -1.62 -11.60
CA ARG A 240 13.58 -1.54 -11.80
C ARG A 240 13.34 -1.04 -13.23
N PRO A 241 12.60 -1.75 -14.10
CA PRO A 241 12.16 -1.16 -15.35
C PRO A 241 11.13 -0.07 -15.02
N ALA A 242 11.54 1.18 -15.20
CA ALA A 242 10.63 2.30 -15.30
C ALA A 242 9.72 2.04 -16.50
N SER A 243 8.48 1.70 -16.23
CA SER A 243 7.43 1.58 -17.23
C SER A 243 7.06 2.99 -17.71
N ASP A 244 7.08 3.16 -19.02
CA ASP A 244 6.61 4.33 -19.74
C ASP A 244 5.25 4.84 -19.24
N HIS A 245 5.21 6.13 -18.94
CA HIS A 245 3.97 6.90 -18.85
C HIS A 245 4.18 8.19 -19.66
N PRO A 246 3.48 8.39 -20.80
CA PRO A 246 3.61 9.61 -21.56
C PRO A 246 2.64 10.69 -21.02
N GLU A 247 3.18 11.91 -20.99
CA GLU A 247 2.50 13.17 -21.33
C GLU A 247 1.55 13.82 -20.31
N GLY A 248 1.99 14.94 -19.71
CA GLY A 248 1.11 15.80 -18.89
C GLY A 248 1.78 16.81 -17.93
N GLN A 249 2.67 17.66 -18.43
CA GLN A 249 2.84 19.09 -18.06
C GLN A 249 2.71 19.57 -16.59
N LEU A 250 3.82 20.05 -15.98
CA LEU A 250 4.10 21.45 -15.53
C LEU A 250 5.25 21.54 -14.48
N PRO A 251 5.93 22.71 -14.33
CA PRO A 251 7.38 22.73 -14.08
C PRO A 251 7.83 23.40 -12.75
N PHE A 252 9.12 23.25 -12.47
CA PHE A 252 9.96 24.05 -11.54
C PHE A 252 9.71 23.97 -10.03
N GLY A 253 10.55 23.18 -9.35
CA GLY A 253 10.78 23.26 -7.90
C GLY A 253 12.15 22.70 -7.52
N LYS A 254 13.13 23.58 -7.35
CA LYS A 254 14.54 23.27 -7.16
C LYS A 254 14.84 22.64 -5.78
N ARG A 255 15.61 21.54 -5.85
CA ARG A 255 16.68 21.03 -4.97
C ARG A 255 16.37 20.02 -3.85
N PRO A 256 17.13 18.90 -3.82
CA PRO A 256 17.36 18.08 -2.63
C PRO A 256 18.49 18.69 -1.81
N ARG A 257 18.28 18.90 -0.51
CA ARG A 257 19.36 19.24 0.42
C ARG A 257 19.15 18.53 1.76
N GLY A 258 20.05 17.58 2.01
CA GLY A 258 20.65 17.39 3.32
C GLY A 258 19.72 16.87 4.41
N ARG A 259 19.77 15.55 4.61
CA ARG A 259 19.54 14.91 5.91
C ARG A 259 20.20 15.75 7.03
N PRO A 260 19.46 16.28 8.00
CA PRO A 260 20.05 16.96 9.14
C PRO A 260 20.92 15.97 9.93
N LYS A 261 22.20 16.31 10.13
CA LYS A 261 23.10 15.65 11.06
C LYS A 261 22.73 16.00 12.51
N GLY A 262 22.67 14.98 13.37
CA GLY A 262 22.54 15.09 14.83
C GLY A 262 21.35 14.26 15.32
N SER A 263 21.48 12.96 15.62
CA SER A 263 22.21 12.38 16.76
C SER A 263 22.25 13.27 17.99
N LYS A 264 21.29 13.07 18.89
CA LYS A 264 21.51 13.11 20.35
C LYS A 264 20.60 12.08 21.00
N ASN A 265 21.12 10.87 21.21
CA ASN A 265 20.62 9.99 22.26
C ASN A 265 20.96 10.65 23.59
N LYS A 266 19.94 10.91 24.42
CA LYS A 266 20.12 11.37 25.79
C LYS A 266 19.93 10.15 26.69
N THR A 267 21.03 9.42 26.92
CA THR A 267 21.15 8.54 28.08
C THR A 267 21.19 9.43 29.32
N LYS A 268 20.15 9.33 30.17
CA LYS A 268 20.23 9.83 31.54
C LYS A 268 20.36 8.61 32.44
N THR A 269 21.61 8.30 32.76
CA THR A 269 22.02 7.61 33.97
C THR A 269 21.50 8.40 35.17
N THR A 270 20.76 7.74 36.06
CA THR A 270 20.56 8.18 37.44
C THR A 270 21.09 7.05 38.31
N GLU A 271 22.28 7.28 38.83
CA GLU A 271 22.92 6.54 39.91
C GLU A 271 22.57 7.24 41.23
N THR A 272 22.53 6.42 42.28
CA THR A 272 22.66 6.72 43.73
C THR A 272 21.59 7.53 44.46
N ALA A 273 20.76 6.82 45.24
CA ALA A 273 20.97 6.62 46.67
C ALA A 273 20.16 5.42 47.18
#